data_AF-A0A0V0QT78-F1
#
_entry.id   AF-A0A0V0QT78-F1
#
_cell.length_a   1.000
_cell.length_b   1.000
_cell.length_c   1.000
_cell.angle_alpha   90.00
_cell.angle_beta   90.00
_cell.angle_gamma   90.00
#
_symmetry.space_group_name_H-M   'P 1'
#
loop_
_entity.id
_entity.type
_entity.pdbx_description
1 polymer ?
#
loop_
_entity_poly.entity_id
_entity_poly.type
_entity_poly.pdbx_seq_one_letter_code
_entity_poly.pdbx_strand_id
1 'polypeptide(L)'
;MDKKYKIHKERPFNERKDEAEKYIRKHPGFIPIVVERNKKSKLPEVNFKNKYLLPGSFKLIQLNQILRTYIKEIKKEEALYIYANGTALLTANQELETIYHNYKDEDGYLYLEYLEQQSFGGWENKQEKQKNQEQQKISQRQKRNQIDFKQNIQIFKQ
;
A
#
# COMPACT_ATOMS: atom_id res chain seq x y z
N MET A 1 -8.90 -14.73 -20.91
CA MET A 1 -7.99 -13.92 -20.07
C MET A 1 -8.79 -13.37 -18.91
N ASP A 2 -8.42 -13.70 -17.69
CA ASP A 2 -9.17 -13.32 -16.49
C ASP A 2 -9.19 -11.80 -16.33
N LYS A 3 -10.40 -11.23 -16.33
CA LYS A 3 -10.64 -9.80 -16.11
C LYS A 3 -10.09 -9.39 -14.74
N LYS A 4 -8.91 -8.77 -14.75
CA LYS A 4 -8.12 -8.47 -13.56
C LYS A 4 -8.68 -7.30 -12.75
N TYR A 5 -9.17 -6.29 -13.45
CA TYR A 5 -9.69 -5.04 -12.90
C TYR A 5 -11.22 -4.99 -12.91
N LYS A 6 -11.83 -4.22 -12.00
CA LYS A 6 -13.29 -4.08 -11.92
C LYS A 6 -13.87 -3.44 -13.17
N ILE A 7 -13.21 -2.41 -13.69
CA ILE A 7 -13.63 -1.71 -14.90
C ILE A 7 -13.71 -2.62 -16.14
N HIS A 8 -12.90 -3.69 -16.22
CA HIS A 8 -12.99 -4.67 -17.31
C HIS A 8 -14.30 -5.48 -17.28
N LYS A 9 -14.97 -5.55 -16.13
CA LYS A 9 -16.29 -6.18 -15.95
C LYS A 9 -17.42 -5.21 -16.21
N GLU A 10 -17.26 -3.95 -15.82
CA GLU A 10 -18.27 -2.91 -15.95
C GLU A 10 -18.36 -2.34 -17.37
N ARG A 11 -17.25 -2.28 -18.10
CA ARG A 11 -17.18 -1.67 -19.44
C ARG A 11 -16.51 -2.59 -20.46
N PRO A 12 -17.10 -2.75 -21.67
CA PRO A 12 -16.52 -3.59 -22.72
C PRO A 12 -15.23 -2.98 -23.27
N PHE A 13 -14.38 -3.82 -23.85
CA PHE A 13 -13.06 -3.42 -24.35
C PHE A 13 -13.13 -2.29 -25.39
N ASN A 14 -14.02 -2.40 -26.38
CA ASN A 14 -14.14 -1.42 -27.45
C ASN A 14 -14.48 -0.02 -26.92
N GLU A 15 -15.41 0.10 -25.98
CA GLU A 15 -15.76 1.39 -25.38
C GLU A 15 -14.59 2.02 -24.63
N ARG A 16 -13.81 1.22 -23.90
CA ARG A 16 -12.62 1.71 -23.18
C ARG A 16 -11.56 2.17 -24.17
N LYS A 17 -11.30 1.37 -25.21
CA LYS A 17 -10.32 1.70 -26.25
C LYS A 17 -10.68 2.99 -27.00
N ASP A 18 -11.91 3.12 -27.47
CA ASP A 18 -12.37 4.30 -28.20
C ASP A 18 -12.27 5.57 -27.35
N GLU A 19 -12.58 5.46 -26.05
CA GLU A 19 -12.47 6.57 -25.11
C GLU A 19 -11.01 6.95 -24.83
N ALA A 20 -10.13 5.97 -24.58
CA ALA A 20 -8.70 6.20 -24.37
C ALA A 20 -8.09 6.93 -25.58
N GLU A 21 -8.37 6.44 -26.79
CA GLU A 21 -7.89 7.04 -28.03
C GLU A 21 -8.40 8.48 -28.18
N LYS A 22 -9.68 8.73 -27.88
CA LYS A 22 -10.26 10.08 -27.91
C LYS A 22 -9.56 11.01 -26.91
N TYR A 23 -9.27 10.53 -25.70
CA TYR A 23 -8.59 11.32 -24.69
C TYR A 23 -7.15 11.65 -25.06
N ILE A 24 -6.39 10.66 -25.54
CA ILE A 24 -5.00 10.85 -25.97
C ILE A 24 -4.93 11.84 -27.15
N ARG A 25 -5.84 11.72 -28.13
CA ARG A 25 -5.90 12.67 -29.27
C ARG A 25 -6.23 14.10 -28.81
N LYS A 26 -7.11 14.25 -27.83
CA LYS A 26 -7.52 15.57 -27.32
C LYS A 26 -6.48 16.21 -26.42
N HIS A 27 -5.71 15.40 -25.69
CA HIS A 27 -4.75 15.84 -24.68
C HIS A 27 -3.40 15.12 -24.89
N PRO A 28 -2.63 15.52 -25.93
CA PRO A 28 -1.31 14.94 -26.16
C PRO A 28 -0.40 15.19 -24.95
N GLY A 29 0.39 14.18 -24.56
CA GLY A 29 1.24 14.24 -23.37
C GLY A 29 0.53 13.96 -22.04
N PHE A 30 -0.78 13.69 -22.06
CA PHE A 30 -1.52 13.17 -20.92
C PHE A 30 -1.75 11.67 -21.08
N ILE A 31 -1.70 10.98 -19.94
CA ILE A 31 -1.78 9.53 -19.86
C ILE A 31 -3.10 9.15 -19.23
N PRO A 32 -3.89 8.29 -19.90
CA PRO A 32 -5.11 7.76 -19.33
C PRO A 32 -4.79 6.71 -18.24
N ILE A 33 -5.19 6.96 -16.99
CA ILE A 33 -4.84 6.11 -15.83
C ILE A 33 -6.10 5.69 -15.08
N VAL A 34 -6.16 4.41 -14.74
CA VAL A 34 -7.14 3.84 -13.82
C VAL A 34 -6.42 3.38 -12.57
N VAL A 35 -6.87 3.85 -11.40
CA VAL A 35 -6.34 3.44 -10.11
C VAL A 35 -7.43 2.71 -9.34
N GLU A 36 -7.21 1.43 -9.07
CA GLU A 36 -8.13 0.60 -8.29
C GLU A 36 -7.50 0.17 -6.96
N ARG A 37 -8.35 -0.23 -6.02
CA ARG A 37 -7.91 -0.82 -4.76
C ARG A 37 -7.43 -2.26 -4.98
N ASN A 38 -6.25 -2.61 -4.48
CA ASN A 38 -5.83 -4.01 -4.47
C ASN A 38 -6.74 -4.85 -3.55
N LYS A 39 -7.08 -6.08 -3.97
CA LYS A 39 -7.97 -6.98 -3.21
C LYS A 39 -7.46 -7.32 -1.79
N LYS A 40 -6.14 -7.24 -1.56
CA LYS A 40 -5.51 -7.50 -0.27
C LYS A 40 -5.52 -6.29 0.67
N SER A 41 -5.84 -5.11 0.14
CA SER A 41 -5.91 -3.87 0.91
C SER A 41 -7.12 -3.86 1.84
N LYS A 42 -6.95 -3.25 3.02
CA LYS A 42 -8.01 -2.94 3.99
C LYS A 42 -8.48 -1.49 3.88
N LEU A 43 -7.82 -0.68 3.05
CA LEU A 43 -8.22 0.70 2.82
C LEU A 43 -9.58 0.78 2.14
N PRO A 44 -10.31 1.90 2.26
CA PRO A 44 -11.51 2.12 1.47
C PRO A 44 -11.15 2.23 -0.01
N GLU A 45 -12.13 1.93 -0.85
CA GLU A 45 -12.03 2.15 -2.29
C GLU A 45 -12.19 3.64 -2.58
N VAL A 46 -11.23 4.21 -3.29
CA VAL A 46 -11.31 5.60 -3.76
C VAL A 46 -11.95 5.65 -5.12
N ASN A 47 -13.07 6.37 -5.20
CA ASN A 47 -13.66 6.73 -6.46
C ASN A 47 -13.01 8.03 -6.95
N PHE A 48 -11.95 7.92 -7.75
CA PHE A 48 -11.38 9.05 -8.48
C PHE A 48 -12.36 9.50 -9.58
N LYS A 49 -13.46 10.15 -9.17
CA LYS A 49 -14.41 10.79 -10.11
C LYS A 49 -13.76 11.87 -10.97
N ASN A 50 -12.60 12.37 -10.55
CA ASN A 50 -11.82 13.34 -11.28
C ASN A 50 -10.52 12.70 -11.79
N LYS A 51 -10.36 12.73 -13.11
CA LYS A 51 -9.09 12.68 -13.85
C LYS A 51 -8.53 11.29 -14.05
N TYR A 52 -9.14 10.61 -15.01
CA TYR A 52 -8.47 9.58 -15.79
C TYR A 52 -7.24 10.08 -16.54
N LEU A 53 -6.79 11.35 -16.43
CA LEU A 53 -5.71 11.93 -17.23
C LEU A 53 -4.70 12.67 -16.35
N LEU A 54 -3.44 12.22 -16.40
CA LEU A 54 -2.32 12.89 -15.74
C LEU A 54 -1.21 13.21 -16.75
N PRO A 55 -0.44 14.30 -16.58
CA PRO A 55 0.71 14.58 -17.44
C PRO A 55 1.73 13.44 -17.41
N GLY A 56 2.37 13.14 -18.54
CA GLY A 56 3.41 12.10 -18.59
C GLY A 56 4.65 12.39 -17.74
N SER A 57 4.96 13.68 -17.57
CA SER A 57 6.06 14.18 -16.73
C SER A 57 5.83 14.05 -15.22
N PHE A 58 4.62 13.66 -14.79
CA PHE A 58 4.33 13.46 -13.38
C PHE A 58 5.13 12.27 -12.84
N LYS A 59 5.64 12.37 -11.62
CA LYS A 59 6.32 11.26 -10.95
C LYS A 59 5.33 10.43 -10.14
N LEU A 60 5.64 9.15 -9.96
CA LEU A 60 4.83 8.27 -9.12
C LEU A 60 4.69 8.79 -7.69
N ILE A 61 5.73 9.42 -7.13
CA ILE A 61 5.66 10.02 -5.79
C ILE A 61 4.58 11.10 -5.68
N GLN A 62 4.38 11.89 -6.74
CA GLN A 62 3.35 12.93 -6.76
C GLN A 62 1.96 12.30 -6.85
N LEU A 63 1.80 11.25 -7.68
CA LEU A 63 0.57 10.45 -7.69
C LEU A 63 0.30 9.88 -6.28
N ASN A 64 1.30 9.30 -5.63
CA ASN A 64 1.17 8.74 -4.27
C ASN A 64 0.68 9.77 -3.25
N GLN A 65 1.25 10.98 -3.29
CA GLN A 65 0.83 12.10 -2.45
C GLN A 65 -0.63 12.48 -2.70
N ILE A 66 -1.06 12.53 -3.97
CA ILE A 66 -2.45 12.74 -4.33
C ILE A 66 -3.31 11.62 -3.75
N LEU A 67 -2.98 10.34 -3.96
CA LEU A 67 -3.76 9.23 -3.40
C LEU A 67 -3.94 9.35 -1.88
N ARG A 68 -2.91 9.79 -1.16
CA ARG A 68 -2.96 10.00 0.30
C ARG A 68 -3.89 11.14 0.73
N THR A 69 -4.14 12.15 -0.10
CA THR A 69 -5.10 13.21 0.27
C THR A 69 -6.55 12.72 0.14
N TYR A 70 -6.81 11.73 -0.71
CA TYR A 70 -8.14 11.11 -0.86
C TYR A 70 -8.37 9.97 0.13
N ILE A 71 -7.35 9.17 0.47
CA ILE A 71 -7.45 8.06 1.41
C ILE A 71 -6.96 8.51 2.80
N LYS A 72 -7.88 9.03 3.63
CA LYS A 72 -7.56 9.59 4.95
C LYS A 72 -7.21 8.52 5.99
N GLU A 73 -7.58 7.27 5.72
CA GLU A 73 -7.41 6.12 6.61
C GLU A 73 -5.97 5.59 6.64
N ILE A 74 -5.10 6.05 5.71
CA ILE A 74 -3.69 5.65 5.70
C ILE A 74 -2.99 6.33 6.88
N LYS A 75 -2.41 5.52 7.77
CA LYS A 75 -1.64 6.03 8.90
C LYS A 75 -0.32 6.64 8.44
N LYS A 76 0.23 7.55 9.23
CA LYS A 76 1.52 8.20 8.93
C LYS A 76 2.66 7.18 8.84
N GLU A 77 2.56 6.07 9.57
CA GLU A 77 3.53 4.98 9.62
C GLU A 77 3.35 3.96 8.47
N GLU A 78 2.26 4.07 7.70
CA GLU A 78 1.95 3.16 6.60
C GLU A 78 2.40 3.76 5.25
N ALA A 79 3.11 2.94 4.48
CA ALA A 79 3.52 3.26 3.13
C ALA A 79 2.44 2.80 2.15
N LEU A 80 2.16 3.62 1.14
CA LEU A 80 1.26 3.27 0.06
C LEU A 80 2.09 2.78 -1.12
N TYR A 81 1.96 1.50 -1.46
CA TYR A 81 2.65 0.86 -2.56
C TYR A 81 1.73 0.84 -3.77
N ILE A 82 2.27 1.13 -4.95
CA ILE A 82 1.53 1.18 -6.21
C ILE A 82 2.09 0.11 -7.14
N TYR A 83 1.20 -0.71 -7.68
CA TYR A 83 1.52 -1.81 -8.57
C TYR A 83 0.94 -1.57 -9.96
N ALA A 84 1.71 -1.88 -11.00
CA ALA A 84 1.20 -2.00 -12.37
C ALA A 84 0.94 -3.46 -12.72
N ASN A 85 -0.07 -3.72 -13.55
CA ASN A 85 -0.47 -5.07 -13.97
C ASN A 85 -0.59 -6.05 -12.79
N GLY A 86 -0.99 -5.55 -11.61
CA GLY A 86 -1.14 -6.23 -10.31
C GLY A 86 0.03 -7.06 -9.78
N THR A 87 1.23 -6.96 -10.36
CA THR A 87 2.43 -7.66 -9.86
C THR A 87 3.66 -6.78 -9.80
N ALA A 88 3.82 -5.85 -10.74
CA ALA A 88 5.02 -5.02 -10.83
C ALA A 88 4.93 -3.86 -9.84
N LEU A 89 5.75 -3.89 -8.78
CA LEU A 89 5.87 -2.76 -7.86
C LEU A 89 6.59 -1.60 -8.56
N LEU A 90 5.97 -0.42 -8.54
CA LEU A 90 6.53 0.78 -9.14
C LEU A 90 7.37 1.58 -8.14
N THR A 91 8.39 2.28 -8.65
CA THR A 91 9.29 3.08 -7.82
C THR A 91 8.90 4.56 -7.82
N ALA A 92 9.08 5.23 -6.68
CA ALA A 92 8.62 6.60 -6.46
C ALA A 92 9.18 7.63 -7.45
N ASN A 93 10.40 7.42 -7.95
CA ASN A 93 11.11 8.37 -8.83
C ASN A 93 10.76 8.21 -10.32
N GLN A 94 10.05 7.16 -10.71
CA GLN A 94 9.65 6.93 -12.10
C GLN A 94 8.60 7.95 -12.55
N GLU A 95 8.75 8.38 -13.79
CA GLU A 95 7.76 9.20 -14.50
C GLU A 95 6.62 8.33 -15.02
N LEU A 96 5.41 8.89 -15.03
CA LEU A 96 4.22 8.19 -15.51
C LEU A 96 4.33 7.80 -16.97
N GLU A 97 5.03 8.58 -17.80
CA GLU A 97 5.32 8.25 -19.20
C GLU A 97 6.14 6.97 -19.32
N THR A 98 7.20 6.84 -18.54
CA THR A 98 8.02 5.61 -18.51
C THR A 98 7.18 4.42 -18.03
N ILE A 99 6.34 4.60 -17.02
CA ILE A 99 5.46 3.53 -16.52
C ILE A 99 4.43 3.14 -17.60
N TYR A 100 3.83 4.12 -18.28
CA TYR A 100 2.85 3.90 -19.34
C TYR A 100 3.43 3.13 -20.52
N HIS A 101 4.63 3.48 -20.98
CA HIS A 101 5.28 2.74 -22.06
C HIS A 101 5.52 1.27 -21.73
N ASN A 102 5.82 0.96 -20.47
CA ASN A 102 6.14 -0.40 -20.04
C ASN A 102 4.92 -1.23 -19.66
N TYR A 103 3.83 -0.61 -19.19
CA TYR A 103 2.73 -1.31 -18.52
C TYR A 103 1.32 -0.93 -19.01
N LYS A 104 1.17 -0.12 -20.05
CA LYS A 104 -0.15 0.14 -20.64
C LYS A 104 -0.81 -1.16 -21.12
N ASP A 105 -2.13 -1.18 -21.08
CA ASP A 105 -2.95 -2.24 -21.65
C ASP A 105 -3.23 -1.96 -23.14
N GLU A 106 -3.78 -2.95 -23.84
CA GLU A 106 -4.15 -2.88 -25.26
C GLU A 106 -5.31 -1.91 -25.52
N ASP A 107 -6.11 -1.63 -24.50
CA ASP A 107 -7.16 -0.61 -24.52
C ASP A 107 -6.60 0.83 -24.42
N GLY A 108 -5.30 1.00 -24.16
CA GLY A 108 -4.66 2.30 -24.07
C GLY A 108 -4.69 2.96 -22.69
N TYR A 109 -5.25 2.35 -21.65
CA TYR A 109 -5.13 2.80 -20.27
C TYR A 109 -3.93 2.18 -19.55
N LEU A 110 -3.44 2.89 -18.53
CA LEU A 110 -2.56 2.34 -17.50
C LEU A 110 -3.36 1.97 -16.27
N TYR A 111 -3.31 0.69 -15.89
CA TYR A 111 -3.98 0.18 -14.70
C TYR A 111 -3.02 0.06 -13.53
N LEU A 112 -3.35 0.76 -12.44
CA LEU A 112 -2.59 0.78 -11.21
C LEU A 112 -3.44 0.25 -10.05
N GLU A 113 -2.79 -0.46 -9.14
CA GLU A 113 -3.40 -0.91 -7.89
C GLU A 113 -2.63 -0.35 -6.70
N TYR A 114 -3.33 0.18 -5.70
CA TYR A 114 -2.69 0.59 -4.46
C TYR A 114 -2.88 -0.44 -3.33
N LEU A 115 -1.87 -0.56 -2.48
CA LEU A 115 -1.85 -1.43 -1.31
C LEU A 115 -1.06 -0.77 -0.17
N GLU A 116 -1.62 -0.76 1.03
CA GLU A 116 -0.91 -0.34 2.23
C GLU A 116 0.10 -1.40 2.68
N GLN A 117 1.30 -0.95 3.05
CA GLN A 117 2.31 -1.76 3.71
C GLN A 117 2.85 -1.05 4.96
N GLN A 118 3.24 -1.83 5.95
CA GLN A 118 3.88 -1.27 7.15
C GLN A 118 5.29 -0.81 6.78
N SER A 119 5.56 0.49 6.97
CA SER A 119 6.89 1.05 6.69
C SER A 119 7.93 0.43 7.63
N PHE A 120 9.12 0.15 7.08
CA PHE A 120 10.20 -0.59 7.74
C PHE A 120 10.60 -0.01 9.12
N GLY A 121 10.45 1.30 9.36
CA GLY A 121 10.73 1.94 10.67
C GLY A 121 9.77 1.58 11.82
N GLY A 122 8.61 0.99 11.53
CA GLY A 122 7.69 0.49 12.57
C GLY A 122 8.04 -0.93 13.08
N TRP A 123 8.88 -1.65 12.36
CA TRP A 123 9.22 -3.05 12.66
C TRP A 123 10.23 -3.15 13.81
N GLU A 124 11.25 -2.28 13.84
CA GLU A 124 12.20 -2.18 14.96
C GLU A 124 11.50 -1.85 16.27
N ASN A 125 10.62 -0.84 16.26
CA ASN A 125 9.86 -0.42 17.44
C ASN A 125 8.94 -1.52 18.02
N LYS A 126 8.41 -2.41 17.19
CA LYS A 126 7.58 -3.55 17.66
C LYS A 126 8.43 -4.65 18.28
N GLN A 127 9.58 -4.98 17.68
CA GLN A 127 10.50 -5.98 18.20
C GLN A 127 11.10 -5.54 19.54
N GLU A 128 11.47 -4.26 19.65
CA GLU A 128 12.02 -3.70 20.87
C GLU A 128 10.98 -3.65 22.00
N LYS A 129 9.72 -3.30 21.69
CA LYS A 129 8.62 -3.37 22.68
C LYS A 129 8.31 -4.80 23.14
N GLN A 130 8.35 -5.79 22.24
CA GLN A 130 8.12 -7.19 22.60
C GLN A 130 9.26 -7.74 23.46
N LYS A 131 10.52 -7.48 23.07
CA LYS A 131 11.70 -7.85 23.86
C LYS A 131 11.70 -7.21 25.24
N ASN A 132 11.38 -5.92 25.34
CA ASN A 132 11.31 -5.22 26.63
C ASN A 132 10.19 -5.77 27.54
N GLN A 133 9.03 -6.13 26.99
CA GLN A 133 7.95 -6.75 27.76
C GLN A 133 8.31 -8.16 28.24
N GLU A 134 9.00 -8.95 27.42
CA GLU A 134 9.41 -10.30 27.78
C GLU A 134 10.52 -10.31 28.83
N GLN A 135 11.51 -9.41 28.71
CA GLN A 135 12.54 -9.21 29.73
C GLN A 135 11.96 -8.74 31.07
N GLN A 136 10.96 -7.85 31.05
CA GLN A 136 10.26 -7.44 32.28
C GLN A 136 9.51 -8.60 32.93
N LYS A 137 8.84 -9.45 32.13
CA LYS A 137 8.15 -10.66 32.65
C LYS A 137 9.11 -11.68 33.25
N ILE A 138 10.27 -11.90 32.61
CA ILE A 138 11.31 -12.81 33.12
C ILE A 138 11.89 -12.28 34.44
N SER A 139 12.21 -10.99 34.51
CA SER A 139 12.72 -10.35 35.73
C SER A 139 11.72 -10.44 36.90
N GLN A 140 10.42 -10.24 36.63
CA GLN A 140 9.38 -10.36 37.65
C GLN A 140 9.20 -11.81 38.15
N ARG A 141 9.29 -12.80 37.26
CA ARG A 141 9.23 -14.23 37.65
C ARG A 141 10.42 -14.64 38.50
N GLN A 142 11.63 -14.21 38.15
CA GLN A 142 12.84 -14.51 38.94
C GLN A 142 12.78 -13.88 40.34
N LYS A 143 12.29 -12.63 40.45
CA LYS A 143 12.08 -11.98 41.75
C LYS A 143 11.05 -12.71 42.61
N ARG A 144 9.93 -13.18 42.03
CA ARG A 144 8.92 -13.98 42.76
C ARG A 144 9.50 -15.30 43.27
N ASN A 145 10.16 -16.06 42.40
CA ASN A 145 10.75 -17.35 42.79
C ASN A 145 11.82 -17.20 43.90
N GLN A 146 12.58 -16.10 43.90
CA GLN A 146 13.56 -15.82 44.96
C GLN A 146 12.90 -15.43 46.29
N ILE A 147 11.76 -14.75 46.25
CA ILE A 147 10.95 -14.44 47.45
C ILE A 147 10.34 -15.72 48.01
N ASP A 148 9.75 -16.56 47.17
CA ASP A 148 9.14 -17.83 47.58
C ASP A 148 10.18 -18.79 48.19
N PHE A 149 11.39 -18.85 47.61
CA PHE A 149 12.50 -19.63 48.15
C PHE A 149 12.97 -19.11 49.52
N LYS A 150 13.05 -17.78 49.69
CA LYS A 150 13.42 -17.18 50.98
C LYS A 150 12.35 -17.40 52.06
N GLN A 151 11.06 -17.34 51.70
CA GLN A 151 9.97 -17.61 52.64
C GLN A 151 9.94 -19.08 53.07
N ASN A 152 10.17 -20.03 52.15
CA ASN A 152 10.21 -21.45 52.49
C ASN A 152 11.38 -21.81 53.42
N ILE A 153 12.58 -21.25 53.23
CA ILE A 153 13.71 -21.49 54.15
C ILE A 153 13.45 -20.95 55.57
N GLN A 154 12.63 -19.90 55.70
CA GLN A 154 12.32 -19.30 57.00
C GLN A 154 11.31 -20.13 57.81
N ILE A 155 10.51 -20.98 57.16
CA ILE A 155 9.53 -21.88 57.80
C ILE A 155 10.20 -23.15 58.36
N PHE A 156 11.32 -23.61 57.78
CA PHE A 156 12.05 -24.81 58.24
C PHE A 156 13.02 -24.58 59.42
N LYS A 157 12.99 -23.40 60.07
CA LYS A 157 13.88 -23.03 61.19
C LYS A 157 13.16 -22.85 62.55
N GLN A 158 11.94 -23.36 62.71
CA GLN A 158 11.24 -23.43 64.00
C GLN A 158 11.13 -24.87 64.50
#